data_AF-A0A8T3W8X4-F1
#
_entry.id   AF-A0A8T3W8X4-F1
#
_cell.length_a   1.000
_cell.length_b   1.000
_cell.length_c   1.000
_cell.angle_alpha   90.00
_cell.angle_beta   90.00
_cell.angle_gamma   90.00
#
_symmetry.space_group_name_H-M   'P 1'
#
loop_
_entity.id
_entity.type
_entity.pdbx_description
1 polymer ?
#
loop_
_entity_poly.entity_id
_entity_poly.type
_entity_poly.pdbx_seq_one_letter_code
_entity_poly.pdbx_strand_id
1 'polypeptide(L)'
;MFEDNKKFTPWERVLRAIYSVPPALWRYDSLSDFYKGFSKLTNHTKEQIISSIVFLEKHELIKIKKSPHRGWIDLKLTKKGFDVALQNELHYRRDKSDRNLVDGTTVIAISAGVSILLNLFVMLINTGFEVFWLKKISLFILGLSVFLLSIFLFDKLFYLLGFRKTLKK
;
A
#
# COMPACT_ATOMS: atom_id res chain seq x y z
N MET A 1 2.94 5.08 11.52
CA MET A 1 1.59 5.45 11.04
C MET A 1 1.23 4.49 9.91
N PHE A 2 0.20 3.67 10.08
CA PHE A 2 -0.15 2.58 9.16
C PHE A 2 -0.93 3.12 7.95
N GLU A 3 -0.23 3.67 6.96
CA GLU A 3 -0.85 4.46 5.87
C GLU A 3 -1.63 3.65 4.81
N ASP A 4 -1.48 2.32 4.76
CA ASP A 4 -2.15 1.48 3.74
C ASP A 4 -3.14 0.47 4.36
N ASN A 5 -3.93 0.96 5.31
CA ASN A 5 -4.81 0.13 6.13
C ASN A 5 -6.02 -0.44 5.37
N LYS A 6 -6.40 0.07 4.19
CA LYS A 6 -7.63 -0.32 3.48
C LYS A 6 -7.71 -1.81 3.10
N LYS A 7 -6.57 -2.50 2.97
CA LYS A 7 -6.52 -3.93 2.63
C LYS A 7 -6.87 -4.87 3.79
N PHE A 8 -6.67 -4.42 5.02
CA PHE A 8 -6.86 -5.27 6.20
C PHE A 8 -8.29 -5.15 6.72
N THR A 9 -8.88 -6.29 7.01
CA THR A 9 -10.12 -6.41 7.79
C THR A 9 -9.93 -5.83 9.19
N PRO A 10 -11.03 -5.47 9.90
CA PRO A 10 -10.91 -4.86 11.22
C PRO A 10 -10.07 -5.65 12.21
N TRP A 11 -10.22 -6.98 12.23
CA TRP A 11 -9.53 -7.86 13.16
C TRP A 11 -8.04 -8.00 12.83
N GLU A 12 -7.66 -8.01 11.55
CA GLU A 12 -6.25 -8.09 11.14
C GLU A 12 -5.48 -6.84 11.58
N ARG A 13 -6.10 -5.66 11.53
CA ARG A 13 -5.45 -4.43 12.02
C ARG A 13 -5.27 -4.44 13.52
N VAL A 14 -6.27 -4.94 14.27
CA VAL A 14 -6.18 -5.09 15.72
C VAL A 14 -5.08 -6.11 16.08
N LEU A 15 -5.04 -7.25 15.40
CA LEU A 15 -4.00 -8.27 15.60
C LEU A 15 -2.59 -7.71 15.29
N ARG A 16 -2.46 -6.97 14.20
CA ARG A 16 -1.20 -6.32 13.80
C ARG A 16 -0.77 -5.26 14.82
N ALA A 17 -1.72 -4.48 15.35
CA ALA A 17 -1.42 -3.54 16.41
C ALA A 17 -0.85 -4.27 17.64
N ILE A 18 -1.53 -5.32 18.10
CA ILE A 18 -1.08 -6.16 19.23
C ILE A 18 0.33 -6.72 18.99
N TYR A 19 0.58 -7.24 17.80
CA TYR A 19 1.88 -7.79 17.39
C TYR A 19 2.99 -6.73 17.37
N SER A 20 2.68 -5.51 16.93
CA SER A 20 3.68 -4.45 16.74
C SER A 20 4.09 -3.74 18.03
N VAL A 21 3.32 -3.91 19.12
CA VAL A 21 3.52 -3.20 20.37
C VAL A 21 3.94 -4.19 21.46
N PRO A 22 5.05 -3.92 22.17
CA PRO A 22 5.50 -4.75 23.28
C PRO A 22 4.37 -5.06 24.30
N PRO A 23 4.30 -6.29 24.84
CA PRO A 23 3.28 -6.68 25.82
C PRO A 23 3.15 -5.74 27.03
N ALA A 24 4.27 -5.13 27.47
CA ALA A 24 4.29 -4.19 28.59
C ALA A 24 3.44 -2.94 28.36
N LEU A 25 3.21 -2.56 27.10
CA LEU A 25 2.44 -1.37 26.72
C LEU A 25 0.94 -1.67 26.54
N TRP A 26 0.52 -2.94 26.63
CA TRP A 26 -0.89 -3.33 26.61
C TRP A 26 -1.55 -3.27 27.98
N ARG A 27 -0.87 -2.71 29.00
CA ARG A 27 -1.44 -2.49 30.33
C ARG A 27 -2.16 -1.14 30.36
N TYR A 28 -3.49 -1.18 30.44
CA TYR A 28 -4.33 0.00 30.61
C TYR A 28 -5.03 0.00 31.96
N ASP A 29 -5.15 1.18 32.55
CA ASP A 29 -5.83 1.40 33.83
C ASP A 29 -7.34 1.27 33.71
N SER A 30 -7.90 1.48 32.52
CA SER A 30 -9.33 1.33 32.24
C SER A 30 -9.60 0.73 30.86
N LEU A 31 -10.78 0.12 30.71
CA LEU A 31 -11.33 -0.29 29.41
C LEU A 31 -11.46 0.89 28.44
N SER A 32 -11.77 2.09 28.94
CA SER A 32 -11.93 3.29 28.11
C SER A 32 -10.61 3.69 27.45
N ASP A 33 -9.52 3.73 28.23
CA ASP A 33 -8.19 4.07 27.74
C ASP A 33 -7.67 3.02 26.77
N PHE A 34 -7.96 1.75 27.05
CA PHE A 34 -7.67 0.64 26.16
C PHE A 34 -8.29 0.86 24.76
N TYR A 35 -9.60 1.12 24.68
CA TYR A 35 -10.26 1.35 23.39
C TYR A 35 -9.79 2.63 22.71
N LYS A 36 -9.50 3.69 23.48
CA LYS A 36 -8.96 4.95 22.94
C LYS A 36 -7.57 4.75 22.33
N GLY A 37 -6.72 3.96 22.99
CA GLY A 37 -5.40 3.57 22.48
C GLY A 37 -5.49 2.80 21.16
N PHE A 38 -6.33 1.77 21.11
CA PHE A 38 -6.57 0.99 19.89
C PHE A 38 -7.17 1.83 18.76
N SER A 39 -8.16 2.66 19.07
CA SER A 39 -8.80 3.53 18.07
C SER A 39 -7.80 4.45 17.39
N LYS A 40 -6.86 5.02 18.16
CA LYS A 40 -5.76 5.82 17.62
C LYS A 40 -4.79 5.01 16.74
N LEU A 41 -4.53 3.75 17.07
CA LEU A 41 -3.59 2.90 16.33
C LEU A 41 -4.19 2.29 15.06
N THR A 42 -5.45 1.85 15.11
CA THR A 42 -6.09 1.10 14.02
C THR A 42 -7.04 1.96 13.18
N ASN A 43 -7.36 3.17 13.63
CA ASN A 43 -8.38 4.05 13.03
C ASN A 43 -9.74 3.34 12.90
N HIS A 44 -10.17 2.68 13.97
CA HIS A 44 -11.44 1.96 14.05
C HIS A 44 -12.32 2.52 15.17
N THR A 45 -13.63 2.31 15.02
CA THR A 45 -14.59 2.62 16.09
C THR A 45 -14.44 1.62 17.24
N LYS A 46 -14.96 1.99 18.40
CA LYS A 46 -14.93 1.13 19.59
C LYS A 46 -15.62 -0.22 19.32
N GLU A 47 -16.74 -0.21 18.61
CA GLU A 47 -17.53 -1.39 18.27
C GLU A 47 -16.74 -2.34 17.37
N GLN A 48 -16.01 -1.80 16.39
CA GLN A 48 -15.13 -2.58 15.50
C GLN A 48 -13.96 -3.18 16.26
N ILE A 49 -13.41 -2.48 17.24
CA ILE A 49 -12.33 -2.99 18.09
C ILE A 49 -12.85 -4.10 18.99
N ILE A 50 -14.02 -3.93 19.62
CA ILE A 50 -14.65 -4.95 20.45
C ILE A 50 -14.92 -6.22 19.65
N SER A 51 -15.58 -6.10 18.49
CA SER A 51 -15.89 -7.25 17.65
C SER A 51 -14.62 -7.97 17.16
N SER A 52 -13.57 -7.20 16.84
CA SER A 52 -12.25 -7.75 16.51
C SER A 52 -11.64 -8.51 17.66
N ILE A 53 -11.65 -7.97 18.87
CA ILE A 53 -11.08 -8.64 20.05
C ILE A 53 -11.84 -9.93 20.36
N VAL A 54 -13.18 -9.89 20.34
CA VAL A 54 -14.01 -11.09 20.53
C VAL A 54 -13.71 -12.14 19.47
N PHE A 55 -13.56 -11.73 18.21
CA PHE A 55 -13.18 -12.64 17.12
C PHE A 55 -11.79 -13.26 17.37
N LEU A 56 -10.79 -12.44 17.71
CA LEU A 56 -9.42 -12.89 17.95
C LEU A 56 -9.33 -13.85 19.14
N GLU A 57 -10.07 -13.58 20.22
CA GLU A 57 -10.13 -14.45 21.40
C GLU A 57 -10.84 -15.78 21.07
N LYS A 58 -11.98 -15.72 20.37
CA LYS A 58 -12.73 -16.91 19.93
C LYS A 58 -11.91 -17.85 19.05
N HIS A 59 -11.00 -17.30 18.24
CA HIS A 59 -10.12 -18.08 17.36
C HIS A 59 -8.76 -18.42 18.01
N GLU A 60 -8.61 -18.17 19.32
CA GLU A 60 -7.42 -18.43 20.11
C GLU A 60 -6.17 -17.72 19.58
N LEU A 61 -6.32 -16.58 18.92
CA LEU A 61 -5.21 -15.75 18.43
C LEU A 61 -4.65 -14.88 19.55
N ILE A 62 -5.49 -14.50 20.51
CA ILE A 62 -5.11 -13.74 21.69
C ILE A 62 -5.64 -14.43 22.96
N LYS A 63 -5.02 -14.11 24.08
CA LYS A 63 -5.51 -14.41 25.43
C LYS A 63 -5.65 -13.11 26.19
N ILE A 64 -6.82 -12.92 26.79
CA ILE A 64 -7.12 -11.77 27.63
C ILE A 64 -7.07 -12.24 29.09
N LYS A 65 -6.19 -11.63 29.89
CA LYS A 65 -6.13 -11.84 31.33
C LYS A 65 -6.62 -10.57 32.02
N LYS A 66 -7.74 -10.68 32.74
CA LYS A 66 -8.23 -9.60 33.61
C LYS A 66 -7.62 -9.77 34.99
N SER A 67 -6.97 -8.73 35.50
CA SER A 67 -6.48 -8.73 36.88
C SER A 67 -7.65 -8.58 37.85
N PRO A 68 -7.89 -9.53 38.77
CA PRO A 68 -9.03 -9.48 39.69
C PRO A 68 -8.93 -8.31 40.69
N HIS A 69 -7.73 -7.78 40.95
CA HIS A 69 -7.49 -6.79 42.00
C HIS A 69 -7.28 -5.35 41.50
N ARG A 70 -6.94 -5.16 40.22
CA ARG A 70 -6.56 -3.84 39.69
C ARG A 70 -7.38 -3.37 38.49
N GLY A 71 -8.34 -4.18 38.01
CA GLY A 71 -9.15 -3.82 36.83
C GLY A 71 -8.37 -3.74 35.51
N TRP A 72 -7.06 -3.99 35.53
CA TRP A 72 -6.21 -3.97 34.35
C TRP A 72 -6.47 -5.17 33.44
N ILE A 73 -6.41 -4.91 32.14
CA ILE A 73 -6.51 -5.91 31.08
C ILE A 73 -5.12 -6.16 30.53
N ASP A 74 -4.68 -7.41 30.57
CA ASP A 74 -3.44 -7.89 29.95
C ASP A 74 -3.80 -8.68 28.69
N LEU A 75 -3.21 -8.29 27.57
CA LEU A 75 -3.51 -8.81 26.24
C LEU A 75 -2.26 -9.46 25.69
N LYS A 76 -2.31 -10.78 25.46
CA LYS A 76 -1.18 -11.57 24.99
C LYS A 76 -1.51 -12.31 23.71
N LEU A 77 -0.59 -12.30 22.76
CA LEU A 77 -0.66 -13.18 21.60
C LEU A 77 -0.44 -14.63 22.04
N THR A 78 -1.22 -15.54 21.46
CA THR A 78 -0.88 -16.96 21.50
C THR A 78 0.18 -17.27 20.45
N LYS A 79 0.74 -18.49 20.48
CA LYS A 79 1.63 -18.97 19.41
C LYS A 79 0.93 -18.87 18.05
N LYS A 80 -0.31 -19.35 17.96
CA LYS A 80 -1.16 -19.26 16.76
C LYS A 80 -1.38 -17.81 16.31
N GLY A 81 -1.66 -16.90 17.24
CA GLY A 81 -1.82 -15.48 16.92
C GLY A 81 -0.56 -14.82 16.39
N PHE A 82 0.60 -15.18 16.94
CA PHE A 82 1.90 -14.72 16.45
C PHE A 82 2.16 -15.21 15.03
N ASP A 83 1.93 -16.49 14.76
CA ASP A 83 2.12 -17.09 13.43
C ASP A 83 1.21 -16.44 12.38
N VAL A 84 -0.06 -16.21 12.71
CA VAL A 84 -1.01 -15.52 11.82
C VAL A 84 -0.61 -14.06 11.61
N ALA A 85 -0.20 -13.34 12.66
CA ALA A 85 0.25 -11.96 12.54
C ALA A 85 1.50 -11.85 11.64
N LEU A 86 2.44 -12.79 11.79
CA LEU A 86 3.65 -12.88 10.98
C LEU A 86 3.32 -13.19 9.51
N GLN A 87 2.45 -14.16 9.25
CA GLN A 87 2.00 -14.47 7.89
C GLN A 87 1.32 -13.26 7.24
N ASN A 88 0.43 -12.57 7.94
CA ASN A 88 -0.24 -11.37 7.43
C ASN A 88 0.76 -10.26 7.08
N GLU A 89 1.80 -10.07 7.90
CA GLU A 89 2.87 -9.11 7.64
C GLU A 89 3.72 -9.52 6.42
N LEU A 90 4.05 -10.80 6.28
CA LEU A 90 4.79 -11.32 5.12
C LEU A 90 3.98 -11.18 3.82
N HIS A 91 2.71 -11.53 3.84
CA HIS A 91 1.80 -11.35 2.70
C HIS A 91 1.70 -9.89 2.30
N TYR A 92 1.53 -8.98 3.28
CA TYR A 92 1.50 -7.55 3.01
C TYR A 92 2.78 -7.02 2.38
N ARG A 93 3.95 -7.48 2.86
CA ARG A 93 5.24 -7.10 2.28
C ARG A 93 5.41 -7.62 0.86
N ARG A 94 5.02 -8.86 0.60
CA ARG A 94 5.05 -9.45 -0.74
C ARG A 94 4.12 -8.68 -1.69
N ASP A 95 2.86 -8.47 -1.31
CA ASP A 95 1.90 -7.67 -2.05
C ASP A 95 2.43 -6.27 -2.42
N LYS A 96 3.14 -5.64 -1.48
CA LYS A 96 3.74 -4.32 -1.70
C LYS A 96 4.94 -4.41 -2.65
N SER A 97 5.77 -5.42 -2.50
CA SER A 97 6.91 -5.69 -3.38
C SER A 97 6.45 -5.98 -4.82
N ASP A 98 5.44 -6.84 -4.97
CA ASP A 98 4.91 -7.24 -6.28
C ASP A 98 4.27 -6.06 -7.00
N ARG A 99 3.54 -5.20 -6.28
CA ARG A 99 3.01 -3.94 -6.86
C ARG A 99 4.13 -3.02 -7.34
N ASN A 100 5.15 -2.81 -6.52
CA ASN A 100 6.29 -1.98 -6.91
C ASN A 100 7.02 -2.57 -8.13
N LEU A 101 7.11 -3.90 -8.21
CA LEU A 101 7.73 -4.60 -9.33
C LEU A 101 6.88 -4.46 -10.61
N VAL A 102 5.57 -4.61 -10.52
CA VAL A 102 4.63 -4.40 -11.64
C VAL A 102 4.70 -2.96 -12.13
N ASP A 103 4.67 -1.97 -11.22
CA ASP A 103 4.76 -0.56 -11.59
C ASP A 103 6.12 -0.24 -12.24
N GLY A 104 7.23 -0.75 -11.70
CA GLY A 104 8.57 -0.58 -12.27
C GLY A 104 8.71 -1.24 -13.65
N THR A 105 8.21 -2.47 -13.80
CA THR A 105 8.23 -3.19 -15.10
C THR A 105 7.40 -2.46 -16.14
N THR A 106 6.27 -1.87 -15.74
CA THR A 106 5.41 -1.07 -16.62
C THR A 106 6.16 0.16 -17.15
N VAL A 107 6.90 0.88 -16.30
CA VAL A 107 7.72 2.03 -16.72
C VAL A 107 8.79 1.61 -17.72
N ILE A 108 9.51 0.51 -17.46
CA ILE A 108 10.55 0.00 -18.37
C ILE A 108 9.94 -0.38 -19.72
N ALA A 109 8.82 -1.12 -19.73
CA ALA A 109 8.16 -1.53 -20.97
C ALA A 109 7.70 -0.33 -21.81
N ILE A 110 7.15 0.70 -21.18
CA ILE A 110 6.75 1.92 -21.87
C ILE A 110 7.98 2.67 -22.42
N SER A 111 9.05 2.81 -21.64
CA SER A 111 10.28 3.46 -22.09
C SER A 111 10.93 2.75 -23.29
N ALA A 112 10.94 1.41 -23.27
CA ALA A 112 11.39 0.60 -24.39
C ALA A 112 10.51 0.81 -25.64
N GLY A 113 9.18 0.83 -25.47
CA GLY A 113 8.23 1.11 -26.56
C GLY A 113 8.44 2.49 -27.18
N VAL A 114 8.66 3.53 -26.37
CA VAL A 114 9.00 4.88 -26.84
C VAL A 114 10.30 4.89 -27.62
N SER A 115 11.31 4.17 -27.14
CA SER A 115 12.62 4.09 -27.81
C SER A 115 12.53 3.42 -29.19
N ILE A 116 11.71 2.35 -29.31
CA ILE A 116 11.45 1.69 -30.60
C ILE A 116 10.72 2.64 -31.56
N LEU A 117 9.69 3.36 -31.09
CA LEU A 117 8.96 4.33 -31.90
C LEU A 117 9.86 5.46 -32.40
N LEU A 118 10.75 5.98 -31.56
CA LEU A 118 11.74 6.99 -31.96
C LEU A 118 12.73 6.45 -33.00
N ASN A 119 13.20 5.21 -32.85
CA ASN A 119 14.11 4.60 -33.83
C ASN A 119 13.45 4.37 -35.18
N LEU A 120 12.22 3.84 -35.20
CA LEU A 120 11.42 3.68 -36.43
C LEU A 120 11.18 5.04 -37.11
N PHE A 121 11.00 6.09 -36.33
CA PHE A 121 10.81 7.44 -36.84
C PHE A 121 12.07 8.02 -37.47
N VAL A 122 13.23 7.89 -36.82
CA VAL A 122 14.52 8.31 -37.39
C VAL A 122 14.79 7.56 -38.70
N MET A 123 14.48 6.26 -38.74
CA MET A 123 14.58 5.46 -39.94
C MET A 123 13.67 6.01 -41.06
N LEU A 124 12.39 6.27 -40.78
CA LEU A 124 11.43 6.81 -41.75
C LEU A 124 11.85 8.17 -42.33
N ILE A 125 12.39 9.06 -41.50
CA ILE A 125 12.93 10.36 -41.95
C ILE A 125 14.09 10.15 -42.92
N ASN A 126 15.01 9.25 -42.57
CA ASN A 126 16.23 8.98 -43.33
C ASN A 126 15.98 8.17 -44.61
N THR A 127 14.92 7.38 -44.70
CA THR A 127 14.55 6.62 -45.91
C THR A 127 13.97 7.45 -47.07
N GLY A 128 14.07 8.78 -47.02
CA GLY A 128 13.90 9.58 -48.24
C GLY A 128 12.49 9.63 -48.84
N PHE A 129 11.42 9.58 -48.02
CA PHE A 129 10.08 9.93 -48.53
C PHE A 129 10.09 11.36 -49.08
N GLU A 130 9.99 11.52 -50.41
CA GLU A 130 10.03 12.79 -51.13
C GLU A 130 8.74 13.62 -50.98
N VAL A 131 7.68 13.05 -50.38
CA VAL A 131 6.41 13.74 -50.19
C VAL A 131 6.46 14.63 -48.95
N PHE A 132 6.83 15.90 -49.16
CA PHE A 132 7.04 16.93 -48.13
C PHE A 132 5.86 17.07 -47.13
N TRP A 133 4.62 16.86 -47.59
CA TRP A 133 3.42 16.94 -46.75
C TRP A 133 3.23 15.74 -45.82
N LEU A 134 3.48 14.53 -46.29
CA LEU A 134 3.42 13.31 -45.47
C LEU A 134 4.46 13.33 -44.36
N LYS A 135 5.66 13.86 -44.63
CA LYS A 135 6.68 14.10 -43.61
C LYS A 135 6.16 15.00 -42.49
N LYS A 136 5.54 16.15 -42.80
CA LYS A 136 4.99 17.08 -41.80
C LYS A 136 3.89 16.46 -40.94
N ILE A 137 2.96 15.73 -41.56
CA ILE A 137 1.87 15.05 -40.84
C ILE A 137 2.43 13.96 -39.92
N SER A 138 3.39 13.16 -40.40
CA SER A 138 4.04 12.13 -39.57
C SER A 138 4.80 12.73 -38.38
N LEU A 139 5.51 13.85 -38.58
CA LEU A 139 6.18 14.61 -37.53
C LEU A 139 5.19 15.11 -36.46
N PHE A 140 4.04 15.64 -36.89
CA PHE A 140 3.01 16.12 -35.97
C PHE A 140 2.39 14.98 -35.15
N ILE A 141 1.98 13.88 -35.81
CA ILE A 141 1.42 12.71 -35.13
C ILE A 141 2.41 12.13 -34.13
N LEU A 142 3.69 12.03 -34.50
CA LEU A 142 4.70 11.47 -33.62
C LEU A 142 5.03 12.40 -32.45
N GLY A 143 5.12 13.71 -32.68
CA GLY A 143 5.25 14.71 -31.61
C GLY A 143 4.08 14.64 -30.62
N LEU A 144 2.85 14.51 -31.11
CA LEU A 144 1.67 14.32 -30.28
C LEU A 144 1.74 13.00 -29.49
N SER A 145 2.18 11.92 -30.13
CA SER A 145 2.35 10.60 -29.51
C SER A 145 3.34 10.65 -28.36
N VAL A 146 4.51 11.25 -28.59
CA VAL A 146 5.57 11.42 -27.58
C VAL A 146 5.10 12.34 -26.45
N PHE A 147 4.37 13.42 -26.77
CA PHE A 147 3.82 14.33 -25.77
C PHE A 147 2.80 13.63 -24.85
N LEU A 148 1.83 12.89 -25.43
CA LEU A 148 0.84 12.13 -24.67
C LEU A 148 1.49 11.02 -23.82
N LEU A 149 2.48 10.31 -24.37
CA LEU A 149 3.27 9.33 -23.63
C LEU A 149 4.08 9.97 -22.49
N SER A 150 4.63 11.16 -22.71
CA SER A 150 5.38 11.91 -21.70
C SER A 150 4.48 12.33 -20.55
N ILE A 151 3.25 12.81 -20.82
CA ILE A 151 2.25 13.12 -19.79
C ILE A 151 1.90 11.87 -18.98
N PHE A 152 1.63 10.76 -19.67
CA PHE A 152 1.27 9.50 -19.02
C PHE A 152 2.41 8.94 -18.16
N LEU A 153 3.65 8.97 -18.67
CA LEU A 153 4.84 8.57 -17.94
C LEU A 153 5.13 9.50 -16.77
N PHE A 154 4.93 10.81 -16.94
CA PHE A 154 5.12 11.78 -15.87
C PHE A 154 4.16 11.52 -14.73
N ASP A 155 2.88 11.26 -15.01
CA ASP A 155 1.90 10.89 -13.98
C ASP A 155 2.34 9.61 -13.26
N LYS A 156 2.71 8.56 -13.99
CA LYS A 156 3.20 7.29 -13.39
C LYS A 156 4.49 7.44 -12.57
N LEU A 157 5.46 8.23 -13.03
CA LEU A 157 6.68 8.55 -12.30
C LEU A 157 6.37 9.36 -11.04
N PHE A 158 5.44 10.31 -11.12
CA PHE A 158 4.98 11.10 -9.98
C PHE A 158 4.31 10.21 -8.92
N TYR A 159 3.54 9.20 -9.36
CA TYR A 159 2.97 8.16 -8.49
C TYR A 159 4.07 7.29 -7.84
N LEU A 160 5.05 6.82 -8.61
CA LEU A 160 6.13 5.95 -8.13
C LEU A 160 7.09 6.64 -7.15
N LEU A 161 7.40 7.93 -7.38
CA LEU A 161 8.27 8.72 -6.51
C LEU A 161 7.58 9.16 -5.20
N GLY A 162 6.30 8.81 -4.99
CA GLY A 162 5.62 9.04 -3.72
C GLY A 162 5.22 10.49 -3.46
N PHE A 163 5.22 11.36 -4.47
CA PHE A 163 4.87 12.80 -4.33
C PHE A 163 3.38 13.07 -4.05
N ARG A 164 2.55 12.04 -3.91
CA ARG A 164 1.10 12.18 -3.63
C ARG A 164 0.77 12.85 -2.29
N LYS A 165 1.74 13.05 -1.38
CA LYS A 165 1.46 13.66 -0.06
C LYS A 165 1.23 15.18 -0.08
N THR A 166 1.53 15.89 -1.16
CA THR A 166 1.51 17.37 -1.17
C THR A 166 0.29 18.02 -1.84
N LEU A 167 -0.58 17.29 -2.53
CA LEU A 167 -1.74 17.87 -3.25
C LEU A 167 -3.10 17.61 -2.59
N LYS A 168 -3.12 17.07 -1.37
CA LYS A 168 -4.32 17.12 -0.51
C LYS A 168 -4.10 18.14 0.61
N LYS A 169 -4.26 19.41 0.26
CA LYS A 169 -4.60 20.47 1.21
C LYS A 169 -5.79 21.22 0.65
#